data_AF-A0A973RZ28-F1
#
_entry.id   AF-A0A973RZ28-F1
#
_cell.length_a   1.000
_cell.length_b   1.000
_cell.length_c   1.000
_cell.angle_alpha   90.00
_cell.angle_beta   90.00
_cell.angle_gamma   90.00
#
_symmetry.space_group_name_H-M   'P 1'
#
loop_
_entity.id
_entity.type
_entity.pdbx_description
1 polymer ?
#
loop_
_entity_poly.entity_id
_entity_poly.type
_entity_poly.pdbx_seq_one_letter_code
_entity_poly.pdbx_strand_id
1 'polypeptide(L)' 'PGSIDQDQFANAGVLVNVDGAIRIPQTEFSSDRLAAEISAFAAEPARLATMAEAARGAGRLDAAERLADLVVKVAGI' A
#
# COMPACT_ATOMS: atom_id res chain seq x y z
N PRO A 1 8.45 -1.39 -21.53
CA PRO A 1 9.30 -1.60 -20.32
C PRO A 1 9.20 -0.36 -19.41
N GLY A 2 8.80 -0.52 -18.14
CA GLY A 2 8.74 0.58 -17.15
C GLY A 2 7.36 0.96 -16.59
N SER A 3 6.25 0.48 -17.16
CA SER A 3 4.91 0.73 -16.59
C SER A 3 4.74 0.02 -15.25
N ILE A 4 5.10 -1.27 -15.18
CA ILE A 4 4.97 -2.07 -13.96
C ILE A 4 5.75 -1.45 -12.79
N ASP A 5 7.00 -1.01 -12.98
CA ASP A 5 7.81 -0.45 -11.88
C ASP A 5 7.22 0.86 -11.32
N GLN A 6 6.74 1.74 -12.20
CA GLN A 6 6.10 2.99 -11.78
C GLN A 6 4.74 2.73 -11.13
N ASP A 7 3.95 1.81 -11.68
CA ASP A 7 2.65 1.41 -11.16
C ASP A 7 2.80 0.80 -9.76
N GLN A 8 3.78 -0.09 -9.55
CA GLN A 8 4.04 -0.68 -8.23
C GLN A 8 4.55 0.37 -7.23
N PHE A 9 5.40 1.30 -7.66
CA PHE A 9 5.85 2.40 -6.81
C PHE A 9 4.67 3.29 -6.38
N ALA A 10 3.77 3.62 -7.30
CA ALA A 10 2.58 4.41 -7.01
C ALA A 10 1.60 3.65 -6.10
N ASN A 11 1.35 2.37 -6.35
CA ASN A 11 0.48 1.52 -5.53
C ASN A 11 1.02 1.37 -4.10
N ALA A 12 2.32 1.10 -3.95
CA ALA A 12 2.97 1.10 -2.64
C ALA A 12 2.95 2.49 -1.98
N GLY A 13 2.85 3.57 -2.78
CA GLY A 13 2.55 4.94 -2.36
C GLY A 13 1.38 5.04 -1.41
N VAL A 14 0.27 4.40 -1.79
CA VAL A 14 -0.99 4.49 -1.06
C VAL A 14 -0.85 4.04 0.39
N LEU A 15 -0.11 2.95 0.64
CA LEU A 15 0.10 2.41 1.98
C LEU A 15 1.21 3.15 2.74
N VAL A 16 2.30 3.53 2.08
CA VAL A 16 3.40 4.28 2.73
C VAL A 16 2.93 5.64 3.24
N ASN A 17 2.10 6.34 2.46
CA ASN A 17 1.63 7.69 2.81
C ASN A 17 0.73 7.72 4.05
N VAL A 18 0.19 6.57 4.45
CA VAL A 18 -0.63 6.43 5.67
C VAL A 18 0.11 5.68 6.77
N ASP A 19 1.44 5.52 6.66
CA ASP A 19 2.26 4.74 7.60
C ASP A 19 1.86 3.25 7.70
N GLY A 20 1.13 2.73 6.71
CA GLY A 20 0.65 1.35 6.67
C GLY A 20 1.66 0.35 6.10
N ALA A 21 2.74 0.85 5.48
CA ALA A 21 3.81 0.03 4.93
C ALA A 21 5.13 0.81 4.89
N ILE A 22 6.23 0.08 4.75
CA ILE A 22 7.50 0.64 4.26
C ILE A 22 7.68 0.25 2.80
N ARG A 23 8.48 1.02 2.06
CA ARG A 23 8.92 0.66 0.71
C ARG A 23 10.44 0.65 0.68
N ILE A 24 11.01 -0.44 0.17
CA ILE A 24 12.44 -0.56 -0.05
C ILE A 24 12.69 -0.29 -1.54
N PRO A 25 13.43 0.77 -1.90
CA PRO A 25 13.81 1.01 -3.30
C PRO A 25 14.60 -0.17 -3.87
N GLN A 26 14.45 -0.47 -5.17
CA GLN A 26 15.15 -1.59 -5.81
C GLN A 26 16.67 -1.53 -5.63
N THR A 27 17.26 -0.34 -5.61
CA THR A 27 18.69 -0.10 -5.38
C THR A 27 19.16 -0.47 -3.97
N GLU A 28 18.24 -0.54 -3.02
CA GLU A 28 18.48 -0.91 -1.62
C GLU A 28 17.97 -2.32 -1.30
N PHE A 29 17.29 -2.98 -2.24
CA PHE A 29 16.70 -4.30 -2.01
C PHE A 29 17.76 -5.39 -2.08
N SER A 30 18.39 -5.66 -0.94
CA SER A 30 19.31 -6.77 -0.72
C SER A 30 18.77 -7.76 0.31
N SER A 31 19.34 -8.97 0.35
CA SER A 31 19.02 -9.98 1.36
C SER A 31 19.20 -9.44 2.78
N ASP A 32 20.31 -8.73 3.01
CA ASP A 32 20.67 -8.23 4.33
C ASP A 32 19.73 -7.11 4.76
N ARG A 33 19.37 -6.22 3.82
CA ARG A 33 18.40 -5.16 4.06
C ARG A 33 17.03 -5.72 4.43
N LEU A 34 16.56 -6.71 3.67
CA LEU A 34 15.27 -7.36 3.92
C LEU A 34 15.26 -8.10 5.26
N ALA A 35 16.32 -8.85 5.59
CA ALA A 35 16.45 -9.57 6.84
C ALA A 35 16.41 -8.59 8.04
N ALA A 36 17.13 -7.47 7.95
CA ALA A 36 17.15 -6.45 8.99
C ALA A 36 15.75 -5.87 9.27
N GLU A 37 14.96 -5.57 8.23
CA GLU A 37 13.59 -5.08 8.40
C GLU A 37 12.67 -6.13 9.05
N ILE A 38 12.75 -7.39 8.61
CA ILE A 38 11.97 -8.48 9.22
C ILE A 38 12.33 -8.64 10.70
N SER A 39 13.62 -8.63 11.04
CA SER A 39 14.07 -8.71 12.44
C SER A 39 13.60 -7.53 13.28
N ALA A 40 13.66 -6.30 12.74
CA ALA A 40 13.16 -5.12 13.44
C ALA A 40 11.65 -5.20 13.70
N PHE A 41 10.86 -5.59 12.70
CA PHE A 41 9.41 -5.76 12.86
C PHE A 41 9.04 -6.88 13.83
N ALA A 42 9.77 -7.99 13.81
CA ALA A 42 9.57 -9.07 14.78
C ALA A 42 9.88 -8.64 16.22
N ALA A 43 10.85 -7.74 16.40
CA ALA A 43 11.18 -7.16 17.72
C ALA A 43 10.18 -6.10 18.19
N GLU A 44 9.38 -5.51 17.28
CA GLU A 44 8.41 -4.45 17.58
C GLU A 44 6.97 -4.78 17.11
N PRO A 45 6.28 -5.80 17.68
CA PRO A 45 4.92 -6.17 17.25
C PRO A 45 3.88 -5.05 17.36
N ALA A 46 4.05 -4.13 18.33
CA ALA A 46 3.16 -2.98 18.48
C ALA A 46 3.23 -2.01 17.27
N ARG A 47 4.41 -1.88 16.67
CA ARG A 47 4.60 -1.11 15.43
C ARG A 47 3.85 -1.78 14.28
N LEU A 48 3.94 -3.10 14.14
CA LEU A 48 3.17 -3.85 13.14
C LEU A 48 1.66 -3.70 13.31
N ALA A 49 1.15 -3.74 14.54
CA ALA A 49 -0.28 -3.52 14.80
C ALA A 49 -0.73 -2.12 14.38
N THR A 50 0.08 -1.10 14.69
CA THR A 50 -0.18 0.29 14.28
C THR A 50 -0.20 0.42 12.75
N MET A 51 0.79 -0.15 12.06
CA MET A 51 0.85 -0.17 10.60
C MET A 51 -0.36 -0.89 9.99
N ALA A 52 -0.79 -2.02 10.58
CA ALA A 52 -1.95 -2.76 10.10
C ALA A 52 -3.25 -1.94 10.20
N GLU A 53 -3.48 -1.24 11.31
CA GLU A 53 -4.65 -0.36 11.45
C GLU A 53 -4.61 0.80 10.45
N ALA A 54 -3.44 1.40 10.24
CA ALA A 54 -3.28 2.48 9.28
C ALA A 54 -3.53 2.00 7.83
N ALA A 55 -2.97 0.85 7.46
CA ALA A 55 -3.21 0.20 6.17
C ALA A 55 -4.70 -0.16 5.97
N ARG A 56 -5.40 -0.59 7.02
CA ARG A 56 -6.85 -0.89 6.97
C ARG A 56 -7.65 0.36 6.58
N GLY A 57 -7.24 1.54 7.06
CA GLY A 57 -7.85 2.82 6.72
C GLY A 57 -7.64 3.26 5.26
N ALA A 58 -6.63 2.73 4.56
CA ALA A 58 -6.40 3.03 3.15
C ALA A 58 -7.40 2.34 2.20
N GLY A 59 -8.04 1.26 2.67
CA GLY A 59 -9.00 0.49 1.90
C GLY A 59 -10.26 1.28 1.56
N ARG A 60 -10.68 1.24 0.30
CA ARG A 60 -11.92 1.88 -0.16
C ARG A 60 -13.02 0.82 -0.32
N LEU A 61 -13.72 0.53 0.78
CA LEU A 61 -14.74 -0.53 0.81
C LEU A 61 -15.92 -0.26 -0.14
N ASP A 62 -16.19 1.00 -0.46
CA ASP A 62 -17.29 1.45 -1.32
C ASP A 62 -16.89 1.65 -2.81
N ALA A 63 -15.72 1.13 -3.22
CA ALA A 63 -15.18 1.40 -4.55
C ALA A 63 -16.09 0.89 -5.69
N ALA A 64 -16.74 -0.26 -5.48
CA ALA A 64 -17.64 -0.85 -6.46
C ALA A 64 -18.94 -0.04 -6.58
N GLU A 65 -19.56 0.37 -5.46
CA GLU A 65 -20.75 1.23 -5.47
C GLU A 65 -20.44 2.56 -6.14
N ARG A 66 -19.32 3.20 -5.79
CA ARG A 66 -18.92 4.48 -6.41
C ARG A 66 -18.68 4.37 -7.91
N LEU A 67 -18.15 3.23 -8.36
CA LEU A 67 -17.99 2.97 -9.79
C LEU A 67 -19.37 2.80 -10.47
N ALA A 68 -20.29 2.07 -9.84
CA ALA A 68 -21.65 1.92 -10.33
C ALA A 68 -22.37 3.27 -10.43
N ASP A 69 -22.32 4.10 -9.39
CA ASP A 69 -22.88 5.45 -9.37
C ASP A 69 -22.31 6.33 -10.49
N LEU A 70 -21.00 6.22 -10.74
CA LEU A 70 -20.35 6.95 -11.82
C LEU A 70 -20.84 6.50 -13.19
N VAL A 71 -20.97 5.19 -13.41
CA VAL A 71 -21.49 4.62 -14.67
C VAL A 71 -22.92 5.09 -14.93
N VAL A 72 -23.80 4.99 -13.92
CA VAL A 72 -25.20 5.46 -13.97
C VAL A 72 -25.24 6.94 -14.35
N LYS A 73 -24.47 7.78 -13.64
CA LYS A 73 -24.38 9.22 -13.90
C LYS A 73 -23.92 9.55 -15.32
N VAL A 74 -22.91 8.85 -15.84
CA VAL A 74 -22.38 9.09 -17.19
C VAL A 74 -23.34 8.58 -18.27
N ALA A 75 -24.05 7.49 -18.02
CA ALA A 75 -25.06 6.94 -18.92
C ALA A 75 -26.36 7.78 -18.96
N GLY A 76 -26.56 8.69 -18.00
CA GLY A 76 -27.72 9.59 -17.94
C GLY A 76 -29.02 8.89 -17.52
N ILE A 77 -28.90 7.80 -16.77
CA ILE A 77 -30.00 7.02 -16.17
C ILE A 77 -30.09 7.24 -14.66
#